data_AF-A0A2R4MBA6-F1
#
_entry.id   AF-A0A2R4MBA6-F1
#
_cell.length_a   1.000
_cell.length_b   1.000
_cell.length_c   1.000
_cell.angle_alpha   90.00
_cell.angle_beta   90.00
_cell.angle_gamma   90.00
#
_symmetry.space_group_name_H-M   'P 1'
#
loop_
_entity.id
_entity.type
_entity.pdbx_description
1 polymer ?
#
loop_
_entity_poly.entity_id
_entity_poly.type
_entity_poly.pdbx_seq_one_letter_code
_entity_poly.pdbx_strand_id
1 'polypeptide(L)'
;MSYHERNIVTYLISGIIVMTIYSFYMLDLYQAGLLDGPDAGIELGWSALKLIGGSIIVTVVISVLVSIANAIITKESDFDKADERDKLIDLVGMKVGFITFSIFFVTGMIWLALGAPMQYILLGSIYAMFFASLIEGATRLVLYRRGF
;
A
#
# COMPACT_ATOMS: atom_id res chain seq x y z
N MET A 1 -16.65 -15.46 -0.02
CA MET A 1 -15.22 -15.14 -0.12
C MET A 1 -14.52 -15.86 1.01
N SER A 2 -13.41 -16.52 0.74
CA SER A 2 -12.56 -17.12 1.78
C SER A 2 -12.07 -16.04 2.75
N TYR A 3 -11.71 -16.42 3.98
CA TYR A 3 -11.08 -15.53 4.97
C TYR A 3 -9.91 -14.76 4.36
N HIS A 4 -9.05 -15.45 3.59
CA HIS A 4 -7.87 -14.85 2.94
C HIS A 4 -8.24 -13.83 1.85
N GLU A 5 -9.23 -14.13 1.01
CA GLU A 5 -9.70 -13.19 -0.02
C GLU A 5 -10.27 -11.92 0.61
N ARG A 6 -11.10 -12.06 1.64
CA ARG A 6 -11.70 -10.93 2.35
C ARG A 6 -10.62 -10.08 3.02
N ASN A 7 -9.61 -10.72 3.61
CA ASN A 7 -8.50 -10.03 4.22
C ASN A 7 -7.72 -9.19 3.19
N ILE A 8 -7.37 -9.79 2.04
CA ILE A 8 -6.68 -9.08 0.94
C ILE A 8 -7.51 -7.89 0.46
N VAL A 9 -8.81 -8.08 0.24
CA VAL A 9 -9.70 -6.98 -0.19
C VAL A 9 -9.76 -5.86 0.86
N THR A 10 -9.81 -6.22 2.14
CA THR A 10 -9.81 -5.25 3.25
C THR A 10 -8.51 -4.42 3.25
N TYR A 11 -7.35 -5.07 3.08
CA TYR A 11 -6.06 -4.38 2.97
C TYR A 11 -5.98 -3.48 1.74
N LEU A 12 -6.45 -3.93 0.57
CA LEU A 12 -6.46 -3.13 -0.66
C LEU A 12 -7.32 -1.88 -0.51
N ILE A 13 -8.53 -2.02 0.04
CA ILE A 13 -9.45 -0.89 0.29
C ILE A 13 -8.82 0.09 1.29
N SER A 14 -8.25 -0.43 2.39
CA SER A 14 -7.57 0.39 3.40
C SER A 14 -6.42 1.19 2.78
N GLY A 15 -5.60 0.54 1.95
CA GLY A 15 -4.49 1.17 1.24
C GLY A 15 -4.98 2.29 0.30
N ILE A 16 -6.05 2.05 -0.47
CA ILE A 16 -6.63 3.06 -1.36
C ILE A 16 -7.13 4.28 -0.57
N ILE A 17 -7.82 4.05 0.55
CA ILE A 17 -8.32 5.13 1.41
C ILE A 17 -7.16 5.96 1.96
N VAL A 18 -6.16 5.30 2.55
CA VAL A 18 -4.98 5.97 3.11
C VAL A 18 -4.26 6.77 2.03
N MET A 19 -4.05 6.17 0.85
CA MET A 19 -3.34 6.84 -0.23
C MET A 19 -4.13 8.03 -0.78
N THR A 20 -5.45 7.92 -0.86
CA THR A 20 -6.32 9.02 -1.31
C THR A 20 -6.21 10.20 -0.34
N ILE A 21 -6.31 9.95 0.98
CA ILE A 21 -6.15 10.99 2.00
C ILE A 21 -4.76 11.63 1.92
N TYR A 22 -3.73 10.80 1.76
CA TYR A 22 -2.36 11.28 1.62
C TYR A 22 -2.14 12.13 0.36
N SER A 23 -2.75 11.76 -0.76
CA SER A 23 -2.72 12.57 -1.99
C SER A 23 -3.36 13.94 -1.80
N PHE A 24 -4.48 14.04 -1.07
CA PHE A 24 -5.07 15.33 -0.72
C PHE A 24 -4.14 16.17 0.15
N TYR A 25 -3.57 15.58 1.20
CA TYR A 25 -2.57 16.25 2.04
C TYR A 25 -1.37 16.75 1.23
N MET A 26 -0.89 15.96 0.27
CA MET A 26 0.21 16.35 -0.62
C MET A 26 -0.16 17.48 -1.58
N LEU A 27 -1.39 17.53 -2.07
CA LEU A 27 -1.88 18.64 -2.89
C LEU A 27 -1.90 19.94 -2.09
N ASP A 28 -2.29 19.89 -0.81
CA ASP A 28 -2.25 21.06 0.07
C ASP A 28 -0.81 21.56 0.27
N LEU A 29 0.15 20.66 0.49
CA LEU A 29 1.57 21.01 0.60
C LEU A 29 2.14 21.61 -0.69
N TYR A 30 1.74 21.07 -1.84
CA TYR A 30 2.14 21.59 -3.14
C TYR A 30 1.60 23.00 -3.38
N GLN A 31 0.31 23.23 -3.09
CA GLN A 31 -0.31 24.56 -3.22
C GLN A 31 0.29 25.59 -2.26
N ALA A 32 0.75 25.16 -1.10
CA ALA A 32 1.46 26.01 -0.15
C ALA A 32 2.91 26.35 -0.57
N GLY A 33 3.41 25.77 -1.67
CA GLY A 33 4.77 26.01 -2.18
C GLY A 33 5.89 25.42 -1.30
N LEU A 34 5.53 24.57 -0.31
CA LEU A 34 6.47 23.96 0.64
C LEU A 34 7.36 22.90 -0.02
N LEU A 35 7.00 22.43 -1.21
CA LEU A 35 7.71 21.39 -1.94
C LEU A 35 8.82 21.92 -2.86
N ASP A 36 8.93 23.24 -3.07
CA ASP A 36 9.95 23.84 -3.94
C ASP A 36 11.05 24.60 -3.16
N GLY A 37 10.95 24.62 -1.82
CA GLY A 37 11.92 25.27 -0.94
C GLY A 37 13.12 24.39 -0.55
N PRO A 38 14.15 24.96 0.11
CA PRO A 38 15.30 24.21 0.63
C PRO A 38 14.91 23.11 1.61
N ASP A 39 13.81 23.33 2.34
CA ASP A 39 13.28 22.43 3.37
C ASP A 39 12.32 21.38 2.81
N ALA A 40 12.10 21.32 1.49
CA ALA A 40 11.18 20.38 0.85
C ALA A 40 11.47 18.92 1.24
N GLY A 41 12.75 18.55 1.37
CA GLY A 41 13.14 17.21 1.83
C GLY A 41 12.72 16.91 3.27
N ILE A 42 12.74 17.89 4.16
CA ILE A 42 12.33 17.75 5.56
C ILE A 42 10.80 17.60 5.64
N GLU A 43 10.07 18.44 4.91
CA GLU A 43 8.61 18.37 4.84
C GLU A 43 8.12 17.03 4.25
N LEU A 44 8.79 16.55 3.19
CA LEU A 44 8.52 15.23 2.63
C LEU A 44 8.85 14.11 3.64
N GLY A 45 9.95 14.21 4.38
CA GLY A 45 10.27 13.25 5.44
C GLY A 45 9.18 13.16 6.50
N TRP A 46 8.71 14.30 7.01
CA TRP A 46 7.60 14.35 7.96
C TRP A 46 6.29 13.84 7.36
N SER A 47 6.02 14.14 6.09
CA SER A 47 4.84 13.63 5.40
C SER A 47 4.84 12.10 5.30
N ALA A 48 6.00 11.49 5.03
CA ALA A 48 6.15 10.05 4.95
C ALA A 48 5.96 9.40 6.33
N LEU A 49 6.47 10.02 7.41
CA LEU A 49 6.22 9.56 8.77
C LEU A 49 4.74 9.64 9.15
N LYS A 50 4.05 10.73 8.79
CA LYS A 50 2.60 10.87 8.97
C LYS A 50 1.84 9.81 8.18
N LEU A 51 2.26 9.52 6.94
CA LEU A 51 1.68 8.46 6.12
C LEU A 51 1.84 7.10 6.80
N ILE A 52 3.04 6.75 7.24
CA ILE A 52 3.31 5.47 7.91
C ILE A 52 2.44 5.36 9.17
N GLY A 53 2.49 6.36 10.06
CA GLY A 53 1.69 6.37 11.30
C GLY A 53 0.19 6.31 11.04
N GLY A 54 -0.31 7.13 10.11
CA GLY A 54 -1.72 7.14 9.71
C GLY A 54 -2.16 5.82 9.09
N SER A 55 -1.32 5.21 8.25
CA SER A 55 -1.62 3.93 7.60
C SER A 55 -1.81 2.80 8.61
N ILE A 56 -0.98 2.77 9.67
CA ILE A 56 -1.08 1.78 10.74
C ILE A 56 -2.41 1.95 11.48
N ILE A 57 -2.76 3.18 11.87
CA ILE A 57 -4.01 3.48 12.58
C ILE A 57 -5.21 3.05 11.73
N VAL A 58 -5.28 3.49 10.47
CA VAL A 58 -6.40 3.18 9.57
C VAL A 58 -6.53 1.67 9.34
N THR A 59 -5.40 0.98 9.11
CA THR A 59 -5.40 -0.47 8.88
C THR A 59 -5.89 -1.23 10.11
N VAL A 60 -5.44 -0.85 11.31
CA VAL A 60 -5.89 -1.46 12.56
C VAL A 60 -7.38 -1.22 12.78
N VAL A 61 -7.85 0.02 12.61
CA VAL A 61 -9.27 0.38 12.78
C VAL A 61 -10.14 -0.42 11.81
N ILE A 62 -9.80 -0.45 10.52
CA ILE A 62 -10.57 -1.18 9.51
C ILE A 62 -10.54 -2.70 9.80
N SER A 63 -9.39 -3.26 10.17
CA SER A 63 -9.25 -4.68 10.50
C SER A 63 -10.16 -5.07 11.68
N VAL A 64 -10.17 -4.27 12.75
CA VAL A 64 -11.05 -4.48 13.91
C VAL A 64 -12.52 -4.37 13.52
N LEU A 65 -12.90 -3.34 12.76
CA LEU A 65 -14.28 -3.15 12.31
C LEU A 65 -14.78 -4.33 11.46
N VAL A 66 -13.95 -4.79 10.51
CA VAL A 66 -14.27 -5.95 9.67
C VAL A 66 -14.37 -7.21 10.52
N SER A 67 -13.48 -7.42 11.49
CA SER A 67 -13.53 -8.56 12.40
C SER A 67 -14.82 -8.59 13.23
N ILE A 68 -15.22 -7.45 13.81
CA ILE A 68 -16.47 -7.31 14.57
C ILE A 68 -17.68 -7.58 13.67
N ALA A 69 -17.73 -6.96 12.48
CA ALA A 69 -18.83 -7.17 11.54
C ALA A 69 -18.97 -8.64 11.14
N ASN A 70 -17.85 -9.34 10.93
CA ASN A 70 -17.85 -10.76 10.60
C ASN A 70 -18.30 -11.62 11.79
N ALA A 71 -17.89 -11.30 13.01
CA ALA A 71 -18.31 -12.03 14.20
C ALA A 71 -19.84 -11.95 14.39
N ILE A 72 -20.43 -10.77 14.11
CA ILE A 72 -21.88 -10.56 14.18
C ILE A 72 -22.62 -11.33 13.08
N ILE A 73 -22.13 -11.28 11.84
CA ILE A 73 -22.83 -11.87 10.69
C ILE A 73 -22.69 -13.40 10.65
N THR A 74 -21.46 -13.89 10.81
CA THR A 74 -21.12 -15.29 10.50
C THR A 74 -21.19 -16.20 11.72
N LYS A 75 -21.10 -15.65 12.95
CA LYS A 75 -21.05 -16.37 14.24
C LYS A 75 -19.98 -17.48 14.37
N GLU A 76 -19.22 -17.76 13.32
CA GLU A 76 -18.09 -18.67 13.31
C GLU A 76 -16.79 -17.88 13.45
N SER A 77 -15.97 -18.28 14.41
CA SER A 77 -14.58 -17.84 14.53
C SER A 77 -13.69 -18.73 13.67
N ASP A 78 -13.84 -18.65 12.36
CA ASP A 78 -13.01 -19.42 11.43
C ASP A 78 -11.59 -18.84 11.43
N PHE A 79 -10.76 -19.35 12.35
CA PHE A 79 -9.31 -19.33 12.21
C PHE A 79 -8.94 -20.44 11.25
N ASP A 80 -9.05 -20.15 9.95
CA ASP A 80 -8.58 -21.10 8.94
C ASP A 80 -7.06 -21.25 9.07
N LYS A 81 -6.60 -22.50 9.11
CA LYS A 81 -5.19 -22.80 9.34
C LYS A 81 -4.45 -22.58 8.03
N ALA A 82 -3.52 -21.62 8.00
CA ALA A 82 -2.73 -21.32 6.81
C ALA A 82 -2.12 -22.60 6.21
N ASP A 83 -2.47 -22.88 4.96
CA ASP A 83 -2.01 -24.04 4.21
C ASP A 83 -0.71 -23.70 3.45
N GLU A 84 0.00 -24.71 2.96
CA GLU A 84 1.16 -24.54 2.08
C GLU A 84 0.80 -23.76 0.81
N ARG A 85 -0.44 -23.92 0.32
CA ARG A 85 -0.97 -23.15 -0.80
C ARG A 85 -0.96 -21.65 -0.54
N ASP A 86 -1.39 -21.22 0.65
CA ASP A 86 -1.48 -19.80 1.00
C ASP A 86 -0.09 -19.17 1.08
N LYS A 87 0.90 -19.91 1.60
CA LYS A 87 2.30 -19.49 1.62
C LYS A 87 2.85 -19.29 0.21
N LEU A 88 2.54 -20.19 -0.73
CA LEU A 88 2.97 -20.06 -2.12
C LEU A 88 2.32 -18.84 -2.79
N ILE A 89 1.03 -18.61 -2.56
CA ILE A 89 0.33 -17.43 -3.09
C ILE A 89 0.96 -16.15 -2.54
N ASP A 90 1.27 -16.11 -1.25
CA ASP A 90 1.92 -14.97 -0.61
C ASP A 90 3.33 -14.72 -1.16
N LEU A 91 4.12 -15.77 -1.38
CA LEU A 91 5.45 -15.70 -2.01
C LEU A 91 5.36 -15.14 -3.44
N VAL A 92 4.41 -15.62 -4.24
CA VAL A 92 4.22 -15.13 -5.62
C VAL A 92 3.77 -13.67 -5.61
N GLY A 93 2.83 -13.31 -4.74
CA GLY A 93 2.37 -11.93 -4.58
C GLY A 93 3.53 -10.99 -4.22
N MET A 94 4.32 -11.36 -3.22
CA MET A 94 5.48 -10.59 -2.78
C MET A 94 6.53 -10.46 -3.89
N LYS A 95 6.80 -11.54 -4.63
CA LYS A 95 7.72 -11.52 -5.78
C LYS A 95 7.27 -10.52 -6.83
N VAL A 96 5.99 -10.53 -7.21
CA VAL A 96 5.46 -9.58 -8.20
C VAL A 96 5.53 -8.16 -7.66
N GLY A 97 5.14 -7.92 -6.40
CA GLY A 97 5.23 -6.62 -5.75
C GLY A 97 6.66 -6.05 -5.78
N PHE A 98 7.66 -6.84 -5.40
CA PHE A 98 9.07 -6.40 -5.46
C PHE A 98 9.56 -6.12 -6.87
N ILE A 99 9.19 -6.94 -7.86
CA ILE A 99 9.54 -6.69 -9.25
C ILE A 99 8.93 -5.36 -9.72
N THR A 100 7.64 -5.14 -9.44
CA THR A 100 6.95 -3.90 -9.79
C THR A 100 7.63 -2.70 -9.13
N PHE A 101 7.87 -2.74 -7.82
CA PHE A 101 8.55 -1.65 -7.12
C PHE A 101 9.94 -1.38 -7.69
N SER A 102 10.72 -2.42 -7.97
CA SER A 102 12.07 -2.30 -8.52
C SER A 102 12.06 -1.58 -9.88
N ILE A 103 11.09 -1.88 -10.75
CA ILE A 103 10.95 -1.21 -12.06
C ILE A 103 10.70 0.29 -11.87
N PHE A 104 9.76 0.67 -11.00
CA PHE A 104 9.49 2.08 -10.71
C PHE A 104 10.68 2.77 -10.05
N PHE A 105 11.34 2.11 -9.11
CA PHE A 105 12.50 2.65 -8.41
C PHE A 105 13.67 2.90 -9.36
N VAL A 106 14.01 1.93 -10.22
CA VAL A 106 15.05 2.09 -11.26
C VAL A 106 14.69 3.21 -12.22
N THR A 107 13.42 3.30 -12.64
CA THR A 107 12.94 4.39 -13.49
C THR A 107 13.12 5.75 -12.81
N GLY A 108 12.80 5.85 -11.51
CA GLY A 108 13.03 7.05 -10.71
C GLY A 108 14.52 7.42 -10.60
N MET A 109 15.41 6.43 -10.44
CA MET A 109 16.85 6.67 -10.43
C MET A 109 17.38 7.17 -11.77
N ILE A 110 16.87 6.64 -12.89
CA ILE A 110 17.20 7.13 -14.23
C ILE A 110 16.78 8.59 -14.37
N TRP A 111 15.57 8.95 -13.95
CA TRP A 111 15.12 10.34 -13.97
C TRP A 111 15.96 11.25 -13.08
N LEU A 112 16.36 10.78 -11.89
CA LEU A 112 17.27 11.53 -11.02
C LEU A 112 18.62 11.79 -11.71
N ALA A 113 19.17 10.80 -12.42
CA ALA A 113 20.40 10.95 -13.19
C ALA A 113 20.28 11.96 -14.35
N LEU A 114 19.07 12.17 -14.88
CA LEU A 114 18.78 13.19 -15.89
C LEU A 114 18.57 14.60 -15.31
N GLY A 115 18.79 14.79 -14.01
CA GLY A 115 18.67 16.08 -13.33
C GLY A 115 17.26 16.39 -12.82
N ALA A 116 16.38 15.39 -12.71
CA ALA A 116 15.08 15.59 -12.09
C ALA A 116 15.22 16.00 -10.60
N PRO A 117 14.36 16.89 -10.09
CA PRO A 117 14.45 17.33 -8.70
C PRO A 117 14.16 16.17 -7.73
N MET A 118 15.03 16.01 -6.71
CA MET A 118 15.01 14.89 -5.76
C MET A 118 13.66 14.72 -5.04
N GLN A 119 12.99 15.83 -4.71
CA GLN A 119 11.69 15.82 -4.03
C GLN A 119 10.61 15.04 -4.79
N TYR A 120 10.57 15.16 -6.12
CA TYR A 120 9.59 14.45 -6.94
C TYR A 120 9.94 12.97 -7.10
N ILE A 121 11.21 12.60 -7.06
CA ILE A 121 11.64 11.19 -7.09
C ILE A 121 11.30 10.50 -5.76
N LEU A 122 11.50 11.20 -4.63
CA LEU A 122 11.13 10.70 -3.31
C LEU A 122 9.62 10.49 -3.22
N LEU A 123 8.84 11.50 -3.62
CA LEU A 123 7.38 11.40 -3.68
C LEU A 123 6.93 10.27 -4.62
N GLY A 124 7.50 10.21 -5.82
CA GLY A 124 7.23 9.15 -6.81
C GLY A 124 7.53 7.75 -6.27
N SER A 125 8.56 7.59 -5.44
CA SER A 125 8.90 6.32 -4.80
C SER A 125 7.83 5.88 -3.79
N ILE A 126 7.19 6.82 -3.07
CA ILE A 126 6.06 6.52 -2.18
C ILE A 126 4.86 6.01 -3.00
N TYR A 127 4.53 6.69 -4.11
CA TYR A 127 3.49 6.21 -5.02
C TYR A 127 3.84 4.86 -5.65
N ALA A 128 5.10 4.63 -5.99
CA ALA A 128 5.57 3.35 -6.51
C ALA A 128 5.35 2.20 -5.51
N MET A 129 5.61 2.41 -4.22
CA MET A 129 5.31 1.43 -3.17
C MET A 129 3.82 1.11 -3.10
N PHE A 130 2.97 2.13 -3.22
CA PHE A 130 1.52 1.94 -3.26
C PHE A 130 1.06 1.15 -4.50
N PHE A 131 1.55 1.48 -5.69
CA PHE A 131 1.20 0.73 -6.90
C PHE A 131 1.71 -0.72 -6.84
N ALA A 132 2.91 -0.93 -6.29
CA ALA A 132 3.44 -2.28 -6.07
C ALA A 132 2.56 -3.10 -5.13
N SER A 133 2.09 -2.52 -4.03
CA SER A 133 1.21 -3.22 -3.08
C SER A 133 -0.18 -3.51 -3.67
N LEU A 134 -0.72 -2.62 -4.52
CA LEU A 134 -1.95 -2.89 -5.27
C LEU A 134 -1.80 -4.09 -6.21
N ILE A 135 -0.71 -4.14 -6.98
CA ILE A 135 -0.45 -5.23 -7.93
C ILE A 135 -0.21 -6.55 -7.18
N GLU A 136 0.52 -6.51 -6.07
CA GLU A 136 0.70 -7.64 -5.16
C GLU A 136 -0.64 -8.18 -4.67
N GLY A 137 -1.49 -7.33 -4.10
CA GLY A 137 -2.79 -7.76 -3.58
C GLY A 137 -3.74 -8.24 -4.68
N ALA A 138 -3.75 -7.59 -5.85
CA ALA A 138 -4.51 -8.03 -7.01
C ALA A 138 -4.05 -9.41 -7.51
N THR A 139 -2.73 -9.63 -7.56
CA THR A 139 -2.14 -10.92 -7.94
C THR A 139 -2.58 -12.02 -7.00
N ARG A 140 -2.47 -11.80 -5.67
CA ARG A 140 -2.93 -12.77 -4.67
C ARG A 140 -4.42 -13.06 -4.85
N LEU A 141 -5.26 -12.04 -5.00
CA LEU A 141 -6.70 -12.20 -5.19
C LEU A 141 -7.06 -13.00 -6.45
N VAL A 142 -6.34 -12.78 -7.56
CA VAL A 142 -6.53 -13.55 -8.80
C VAL A 142 -6.12 -15.01 -8.60
N LEU A 143 -5.02 -15.28 -7.90
CA LEU A 143 -4.58 -16.65 -7.62
C LEU A 143 -5.58 -17.40 -6.74
N TYR A 144 -6.07 -16.78 -5.67
CA TYR A 144 -7.12 -17.38 -4.81
C TYR A 144 -8.38 -17.72 -5.60
N ARG A 145 -8.85 -16.81 -6.48
CA ARG A 145 -10.05 -17.05 -7.31
C ARG A 145 -9.87 -18.12 -8.38
N ARG A 146 -8.64 -18.32 -8.87
CA ARG A 146 -8.32 -19.34 -9.86
C ARG A 146 -8.15 -20.73 -9.25
N GLY A 147 -8.14 -20.85 -7.92
CA GLY A 147 -7.99 -22.13 -7.22
C GLY A 147 -6.59 -22.73 -7.35
N PHE A 148 -5.58 -21.90 -7.58
CA PHE A 148 -4.17 -22.31 -7.57
C PHE A 148 -3.74 -22.69 -6.16
#